data_AF-A0A1D2A1D5-F1
#
_entry.id   AF-A0A1D2A1D5-F1
#
_cell.length_a   1.000
_cell.length_b   1.000
_cell.length_c   1.000
_cell.angle_alpha   90.00
_cell.angle_beta   90.00
_cell.angle_gamma   90.00
#
_symmetry.space_group_name_H-M   'P 1'
#
loop_
_entity.id
_entity.type
_entity.pdbx_description
1 polymer ?
#
loop_
_entity_poly.entity_id
_entity_poly.type
_entity_poly.pdbx_seq_one_letter_code
_entity_poly.pdbx_strand_id
1 'polypeptide(L)'
;PGPTSAPATSDVALLLPRLQGAAVDHLALGNEAAEKEEYSLALRHWEEGLREGSDAPHVLHEQMSQVLIELDRPLQAAKQAELAVEAAPKWAEAHLTLGRARLCLRDWPLARGSFAQALHFQPDHAMAKMELEELDAFIARQETRLRPGPLPP
;
A
#
# COMPACT_ATOMS: atom_id res chain seq x y z
N PRO A 1 14.71 -26.62 68.11
CA PRO A 1 15.14 -25.72 67.01
C PRO A 1 14.54 -26.16 65.67
N GLY A 2 13.63 -25.35 65.13
CA GLY A 2 12.93 -25.58 63.85
C GLY A 2 11.45 -25.20 63.96
N PRO A 3 11.03 -23.99 63.54
CA PRO A 3 9.70 -23.43 63.77
C PRO A 3 8.68 -23.70 62.63
N THR A 4 7.42 -23.81 63.06
CA THR A 4 6.20 -23.10 62.61
C THR A 4 5.99 -22.64 61.15
N SER A 5 4.70 -22.77 60.75
CA SER A 5 3.84 -21.84 59.98
C SER A 5 3.81 -21.85 58.44
N ALA A 6 2.59 -22.16 57.96
CA ALA A 6 1.75 -21.43 56.98
C ALA A 6 2.03 -21.58 55.47
N PRO A 7 0.96 -21.53 54.63
CA PRO A 7 1.03 -21.75 53.20
C PRO A 7 1.47 -20.48 52.47
N ALA A 8 2.32 -20.61 51.44
CA ALA A 8 2.68 -19.51 50.56
C ALA A 8 1.97 -19.68 49.22
N THR A 9 0.88 -18.93 49.07
CA THR A 9 0.48 -18.31 47.81
C THR A 9 1.72 -17.76 47.09
N SER A 10 2.03 -18.33 45.93
CA SER A 10 2.48 -17.51 44.80
C SER A 10 1.25 -17.41 43.92
N ASP A 11 0.30 -16.55 44.30
CA ASP A 11 0.33 -15.15 43.90
C ASP A 11 0.77 -15.03 42.44
N VAL A 12 -0.18 -14.55 41.65
CA VAL A 12 0.19 -13.62 40.60
C VAL A 12 0.85 -14.27 39.37
N ALA A 13 0.29 -15.40 38.92
CA ALA A 13 -0.04 -15.49 37.49
C ALA A 13 -1.30 -14.66 37.20
N LEU A 14 -1.25 -13.40 37.68
CA LEU A 14 -2.16 -12.32 37.35
C LEU A 14 -2.39 -12.44 35.84
N LEU A 15 -3.64 -12.50 35.39
CA LEU A 15 -4.40 -11.25 35.32
C LEU A 15 -3.52 -10.09 34.86
N LEU A 16 -2.73 -10.32 33.81
CA LEU A 16 -3.00 -9.50 32.66
C LEU A 16 -4.19 -10.15 31.96
N PRO A 17 -5.44 -9.67 32.19
CA PRO A 17 -6.15 -9.30 30.98
C PRO A 17 -5.10 -8.49 30.23
N ARG A 18 -4.71 -8.92 29.02
CA ARG A 18 -4.18 -7.95 28.09
C ARG A 18 -5.14 -6.78 28.27
N LEU A 19 -4.64 -5.68 28.79
CA LEU A 19 -5.31 -4.42 28.64
C LEU A 19 -5.29 -4.26 27.13
N GLN A 20 -6.24 -4.91 26.47
CA GLN A 20 -6.94 -4.47 25.29
C GLN A 20 -7.62 -3.16 25.74
N GLY A 21 -6.82 -2.19 26.23
CA GLY A 21 -7.09 -0.82 25.86
C GLY A 21 -7.14 -0.90 24.35
N ALA A 22 -8.30 -0.56 23.80
CA ALA A 22 -8.65 -0.74 22.40
C ALA A 22 -7.39 -0.61 21.55
N ALA A 23 -6.97 -1.72 20.91
CA ALA A 23 -5.81 -1.67 20.03
C ALA A 23 -6.01 -0.45 19.13
N VAL A 24 -5.05 0.48 19.13
CA VAL A 24 -5.20 1.72 18.39
C VAL A 24 -5.36 1.32 16.94
N ASP A 25 -6.51 1.67 16.36
CA ASP A 25 -6.77 1.40 14.95
C ASP A 25 -6.02 2.45 14.12
N HIS A 26 -4.72 2.22 13.99
CA HIS A 26 -3.81 3.04 13.20
C HIS A 26 -4.21 3.11 11.72
N LEU A 27 -4.92 2.09 11.20
CA LEU A 27 -5.50 2.16 9.87
C LEU A 27 -6.59 3.24 9.83
N ALA A 28 -7.54 3.19 10.76
CA ALA A 28 -8.63 4.18 10.83
C ALA A 28 -8.11 5.60 11.09
N LEU A 29 -7.18 5.78 12.03
CA LEU A 29 -6.60 7.09 12.33
C LEU A 29 -5.81 7.65 11.14
N GLY A 30 -5.05 6.80 10.46
CA GLY A 30 -4.33 7.22 9.26
C GLY A 30 -5.27 7.59 8.12
N ASN A 31 -6.36 6.85 7.93
CA ASN A 31 -7.39 7.16 6.94
C ASN A 31 -8.08 8.50 7.24
N GLU A 32 -8.46 8.74 8.50
CA GLU A 32 -9.08 10.00 8.93
C GLU A 32 -8.13 11.19 8.70
N ALA A 33 -6.84 11.03 9.02
CA ALA A 33 -5.83 12.04 8.75
C ALA A 33 -5.66 12.29 7.23
N ALA A 34 -5.68 11.24 6.42
CA ALA A 34 -5.58 11.36 4.95
C ALA A 34 -6.79 12.07 4.34
N GLU A 35 -8.00 11.81 4.82
CA GLU A 35 -9.22 12.52 4.42
C GLU A 35 -9.17 14.02 4.73
N LYS A 36 -8.42 14.41 5.77
CA LYS A 36 -8.16 15.81 6.14
C LYS A 36 -6.94 16.41 5.43
N GLU A 37 -6.33 15.67 4.49
CA GLU A 37 -5.08 16.01 3.80
C GLU A 37 -3.88 16.19 4.76
N GLU A 38 -3.98 15.67 5.98
CA GLU A 38 -2.90 15.65 6.98
C GLU A 38 -1.94 14.50 6.68
N TYR A 39 -1.39 14.47 5.47
CA TYR A 39 -0.63 13.33 4.93
C TYR A 39 0.56 12.89 5.79
N SER A 40 1.26 13.85 6.42
CA SER A 40 2.36 13.52 7.35
C SER A 40 1.87 12.76 8.59
N LEU A 41 0.66 13.07 9.08
CA LEU A 41 0.06 12.37 10.20
C LEU A 41 -0.47 11.00 9.76
N ALA A 42 -1.10 10.93 8.59
CA ALA A 42 -1.57 9.68 8.00
C ALA A 42 -0.45 8.63 7.88
N LEU A 43 0.68 9.02 7.27
CA LEU A 43 1.85 8.16 7.13
C LEU A 43 2.39 7.67 8.49
N ARG A 44 2.41 8.53 9.51
CA ARG A 44 2.87 8.13 10.86
C ARG A 44 1.96 7.10 11.50
N HIS A 45 0.64 7.28 11.42
CA HIS A 45 -0.31 6.29 11.95
C HIS A 45 -0.13 4.96 11.23
N TRP A 46 -0.10 4.94 9.90
CA TRP A 46 0.09 3.69 9.17
C TRP A 46 1.45 3.01 9.46
N GLU A 47 2.54 3.77 9.62
CA GLU A 47 3.84 3.24 10.05
C GLU A 47 3.81 2.64 11.47
N GLU A 48 3.07 3.26 12.38
CA GLU A 48 2.84 2.74 13.74
C GLU A 48 2.01 1.45 13.70
N GLY A 49 0.94 1.40 12.89
CA GLY A 49 0.14 0.19 12.68
C GLY A 49 0.95 -0.97 12.14
N LEU A 50 1.85 -0.73 11.20
CA LEU A 50 2.79 -1.73 10.71
C LEU A 50 3.75 -2.21 11.82
N ARG A 51 4.26 -1.29 12.64
CA ARG A 51 5.19 -1.62 13.76
C ARG A 51 4.52 -2.45 14.85
N GLU A 52 3.23 -2.22 15.09
CA GLU A 52 2.43 -2.97 16.06
C GLU A 52 1.94 -4.33 15.54
N GLY A 53 2.20 -4.64 14.27
CA GLY A 53 1.84 -5.91 13.66
C GLY A 53 0.38 -5.97 13.22
N SER A 54 -0.10 -4.91 12.56
CA SER A 54 -1.41 -4.88 11.89
C SER A 54 -1.65 -6.17 11.08
N ASP A 55 -2.88 -6.65 11.09
CA ASP A 55 -3.38 -7.79 10.31
C ASP A 55 -3.65 -7.43 8.84
N ALA A 56 -3.63 -6.13 8.49
CA ALA A 56 -3.83 -5.61 7.14
C ALA A 56 -2.62 -4.81 6.62
N PRO A 57 -1.38 -5.37 6.64
CA PRO A 57 -0.20 -4.63 6.22
C PRO A 57 -0.24 -4.24 4.73
N HIS A 58 -0.88 -5.06 3.89
CA HIS A 58 -1.09 -4.76 2.47
C HIS A 58 -1.89 -3.46 2.27
N VAL A 59 -2.96 -3.26 3.06
CA VAL A 59 -3.78 -2.04 3.00
C VAL A 59 -2.97 -0.83 3.45
N LEU A 60 -2.23 -0.94 4.55
CA LEU A 60 -1.39 0.16 5.05
C LEU A 60 -0.35 0.59 4.01
N HIS A 61 0.38 -0.36 3.44
CA HIS A 61 1.36 -0.09 2.39
C HIS A 61 0.72 0.53 1.14
N GLU A 62 -0.45 0.05 0.73
CA GLU A 62 -1.17 0.59 -0.43
C GLU A 62 -1.63 2.04 -0.20
N GLN A 63 -2.22 2.34 0.96
CA GLN A 63 -2.65 3.69 1.35
C GLN A 63 -1.46 4.66 1.47
N MET A 64 -0.35 4.19 2.05
CA MET A 64 0.90 4.95 2.07
C MET A 64 1.38 5.27 0.66
N SER A 65 1.29 4.32 -0.28
CA SER A 65 1.67 4.55 -1.67
C SER A 65 0.80 5.61 -2.32
N GLN A 66 -0.53 5.55 -2.16
CA GLN A 66 -1.44 6.55 -2.72
C GLN A 66 -1.08 7.97 -2.22
N VAL A 67 -0.91 8.15 -0.91
CA VAL A 67 -0.50 9.44 -0.34
C VAL A 67 0.86 9.89 -0.86
N LEU A 68 1.82 8.98 -1.04
CA LEU A 68 3.14 9.32 -1.58
C LEU A 68 3.08 9.73 -3.05
N ILE A 69 2.11 9.26 -3.83
CA ILE A 69 1.84 9.76 -5.19
C ILE A 69 1.36 11.20 -5.13
N GLU A 70 0.38 11.50 -4.27
CA GLU A 70 -0.16 12.87 -4.09
C GLU A 70 0.92 13.88 -3.63
N LEU A 71 1.89 13.40 -2.86
CA LEU A 71 3.03 14.20 -2.40
C LEU A 71 4.16 14.35 -3.44
N ASP A 72 3.99 13.86 -4.67
CA ASP A 72 5.03 13.82 -5.72
C ASP A 72 6.32 13.10 -5.26
N ARG A 73 6.15 11.98 -4.54
CA ARG A 73 7.25 11.11 -4.04
C ARG A 73 7.19 9.71 -4.67
N PRO A 74 7.28 9.61 -6.01
CA PRO A 74 6.92 8.38 -6.72
C PRO A 74 7.87 7.19 -6.48
N LEU A 75 9.14 7.43 -6.17
CA LEU A 75 10.08 6.35 -5.80
C LEU A 75 9.67 5.66 -4.50
N GLN A 76 9.20 6.43 -3.52
CA GLN A 76 8.75 5.88 -2.25
C GLN A 76 7.37 5.26 -2.39
N ALA A 77 6.49 5.85 -3.21
CA ALA A 77 5.21 5.25 -3.55
C ALA A 77 5.40 3.86 -4.17
N ALA A 78 6.26 3.73 -5.20
CA ALA A 78 6.52 2.45 -5.85
C ALA A 78 7.00 1.39 -4.86
N LYS A 79 7.90 1.77 -3.93
CA LYS A 79 8.36 0.86 -2.87
C LYS A 79 7.22 0.41 -1.95
N GLN A 80 6.34 1.31 -1.53
CA GLN A 80 5.20 0.95 -0.68
C GLN A 80 4.20 0.07 -1.45
N ALA A 81 3.90 0.38 -2.71
CA ALA A 81 3.05 -0.45 -3.54
C ALA A 81 3.63 -1.85 -3.80
N GLU A 82 4.96 -1.98 -3.96
CA GLU A 82 5.63 -3.28 -4.05
C GLU A 82 5.44 -4.10 -2.78
N LEU A 83 5.59 -3.48 -1.59
CA LEU A 83 5.31 -4.15 -0.31
C LEU A 83 3.84 -4.56 -0.18
N ALA A 84 2.91 -3.76 -0.69
CA ALA A 84 1.49 -4.14 -0.73
C ALA A 84 1.24 -5.36 -1.61
N VAL A 85 1.87 -5.41 -2.79
CA VAL A 85 1.82 -6.59 -3.69
C VAL A 85 2.48 -7.81 -3.04
N GLU A 86 3.61 -7.65 -2.37
CA GLU A 86 4.27 -8.77 -1.66
C GLU A 86 3.37 -9.34 -0.55
N ALA A 87 2.70 -8.48 0.21
CA ALA A 87 1.80 -8.87 1.28
C ALA A 87 0.48 -9.48 0.77
N ALA A 88 -0.03 -9.05 -0.39
CA ALA A 88 -1.24 -9.57 -1.01
C ALA A 88 -1.11 -9.71 -2.55
N PRO A 89 -0.43 -10.76 -3.06
CA PRO A 89 -0.04 -10.84 -4.48
C PRO A 89 -1.17 -10.90 -5.50
N LYS A 90 -2.38 -11.27 -5.06
CA LYS A 90 -3.58 -11.40 -5.91
C LYS A 90 -4.55 -10.23 -5.74
N TRP A 91 -4.18 -9.21 -4.97
CA TRP A 91 -5.04 -8.07 -4.70
C TRP A 91 -4.89 -7.06 -5.84
N ALA A 92 -5.98 -6.83 -6.57
CA ALA A 92 -5.94 -6.03 -7.79
C ALA A 92 -5.60 -4.56 -7.51
N GLU A 93 -6.07 -4.02 -6.40
CA GLU A 93 -5.84 -2.65 -5.96
C GLU A 93 -4.35 -2.37 -5.69
N ALA A 94 -3.61 -3.31 -5.10
CA ALA A 94 -2.16 -3.16 -4.94
C ALA A 94 -1.43 -3.07 -6.29
N HIS A 95 -1.83 -3.89 -7.27
CA HIS A 95 -1.29 -3.81 -8.63
C HIS A 95 -1.69 -2.52 -9.35
N LEU A 96 -2.92 -2.03 -9.17
CA LEU A 96 -3.35 -0.74 -9.68
C LEU A 96 -2.47 0.39 -9.14
N THR A 97 -2.28 0.44 -7.82
CA THR A 97 -1.50 1.48 -7.17
C THR A 97 -0.01 1.40 -7.51
N LEU A 98 0.55 0.20 -7.68
CA LEU A 98 1.90 0.01 -8.22
C LEU A 98 2.02 0.52 -9.67
N GLY A 99 1.00 0.29 -10.49
CA GLY A 99 0.93 0.83 -11.84
C GLY A 99 0.97 2.36 -11.86
N ARG A 100 0.18 3.00 -11.01
CA ARG A 100 0.16 4.47 -10.86
C ARG A 100 1.49 5.04 -10.38
N ALA A 101 2.11 4.43 -9.37
CA ALA A 101 3.43 4.86 -8.91
C ALA A 101 4.48 4.78 -10.03
N ARG A 102 4.46 3.72 -10.83
CA ARG A 102 5.35 3.53 -12.00
C ARG A 102 5.02 4.48 -13.15
N LEU A 103 3.76 4.87 -13.34
CA LEU A 103 3.38 5.93 -14.28
C LEU A 103 4.04 7.25 -13.90
N CYS A 104 4.01 7.64 -12.62
CA CYS A 104 4.67 8.85 -12.14
C CYS A 104 6.20 8.81 -12.35
N LEU A 105 6.81 7.62 -12.26
CA LEU A 105 8.22 7.41 -12.60
C LEU A 105 8.51 7.40 -14.11
N ARG A 106 7.46 7.43 -14.95
CA ARG A 106 7.53 7.29 -16.41
C ARG A 106 8.08 5.93 -16.88
N ASP A 107 7.99 4.92 -16.01
CA ASP A 107 8.31 3.53 -16.34
C ASP A 107 7.12 2.84 -17.00
N TRP A 108 6.73 3.34 -18.19
CA TRP A 108 5.51 2.93 -18.89
C TRP A 108 5.39 1.42 -19.10
N PRO A 109 6.46 0.66 -19.46
CA PRO A 109 6.35 -0.78 -19.61
C PRO A 109 6.00 -1.50 -18.30
N LEU A 110 6.57 -1.06 -17.18
CA LEU A 110 6.30 -1.66 -15.87
C LEU A 110 4.93 -1.26 -15.34
N ALA A 111 4.51 -0.02 -15.56
CA ALA A 111 3.17 0.45 -15.22
C ALA A 111 2.10 -0.35 -15.95
N ARG A 112 2.26 -0.53 -17.27
CA ARG A 112 1.39 -1.36 -18.10
C ARG A 112 1.29 -2.79 -17.58
N GLY A 113 2.43 -3.38 -17.22
CA GLY A 113 2.50 -4.72 -16.63
C GLY A 113 1.69 -4.82 -15.33
N SER A 114 1.79 -3.83 -14.45
CA SER A 114 1.02 -3.80 -13.20
C SER A 114 -0.49 -3.67 -13.45
N PHE A 115 -0.94 -2.79 -14.35
CA PHE A 115 -2.39 -2.71 -14.67
C PHE A 115 -2.91 -3.98 -15.30
N ALA A 116 -2.13 -4.63 -16.17
CA ALA A 116 -2.48 -5.93 -16.72
C ALA A 116 -2.59 -7.03 -15.65
N GLN A 117 -1.75 -7.00 -14.60
CA GLN A 117 -1.88 -7.91 -13.46
C GLN A 117 -3.12 -7.61 -12.62
N ALA A 118 -3.46 -6.34 -12.38
CA ALA A 118 -4.70 -5.96 -11.70
C ALA A 118 -5.92 -6.56 -12.43
N LEU A 119 -5.97 -6.43 -13.77
CA LEU A 119 -7.03 -7.01 -14.60
C LEU A 119 -6.97 -8.53 -14.71
N HIS A 120 -5.80 -9.14 -14.54
CA HIS A 120 -5.69 -10.60 -14.48
C HIS A 120 -6.39 -11.15 -13.24
N PHE A 121 -6.22 -10.51 -12.09
CA PHE A 121 -6.86 -10.92 -10.83
C PHE A 121 -8.32 -10.47 -10.73
N GLN A 122 -8.64 -9.28 -11.26
CA GLN A 122 -9.99 -8.75 -11.30
C GLN A 122 -10.32 -8.19 -12.70
N PRO A 123 -10.86 -9.03 -13.60
CA PRO A 123 -11.13 -8.63 -14.99
C PRO A 123 -12.13 -7.47 -15.16
N ASP A 124 -12.99 -7.24 -14.17
CA ASP A 124 -14.00 -6.18 -14.15
C ASP A 124 -13.54 -4.92 -13.40
N HIS A 125 -12.26 -4.82 -13.03
CA HIS A 125 -11.71 -3.65 -12.35
C HIS A 125 -11.69 -2.42 -13.27
N ALA A 126 -12.73 -1.58 -13.17
CA ALA A 126 -12.97 -0.45 -14.06
C ALA A 126 -11.79 0.54 -14.14
N MET A 127 -11.22 0.93 -12.98
CA MET A 127 -10.10 1.87 -12.95
C MET A 127 -8.84 1.31 -13.62
N ALA A 128 -8.44 0.06 -13.31
CA ALA A 128 -7.28 -0.57 -13.95
C ALA A 128 -7.43 -0.68 -15.47
N LYS A 129 -8.65 -0.96 -15.95
CA LYS A 129 -8.96 -0.98 -17.38
C LYS A 129 -8.78 0.40 -18.02
N MET A 130 -9.36 1.43 -17.41
CA MET A 130 -9.26 2.81 -17.90
C MET A 130 -7.80 3.28 -17.97
N GLU A 131 -7.04 3.07 -16.90
CA GLU A 131 -5.63 3.50 -16.80
C GLU A 131 -4.74 2.76 -17.82
N LEU A 132 -4.99 1.46 -18.04
CA LEU A 132 -4.28 0.69 -19.07
C LEU A 132 -4.60 1.18 -20.48
N GLU A 133 -5.87 1.45 -20.78
CA GLU A 133 -6.31 1.98 -22.07
C GLU A 133 -5.70 3.36 -22.36
N GLU A 134 -5.69 4.24 -21.35
CA GLU A 134 -5.07 5.56 -21.47
C GLU A 134 -3.55 5.46 -21.70
N LEU A 135 -2.86 4.60 -20.94
CA LEU A 135 -1.44 4.37 -21.10
C LEU A 135 -1.09 3.82 -22.49
N ASP A 136 -1.82 2.81 -22.97
CA ASP A 136 -1.60 2.20 -24.28
C ASP A 136 -1.83 3.23 -25.41
N ALA A 137 -2.87 4.06 -25.29
CA ALA A 137 -3.12 5.15 -26.22
C ALA A 137 -2.00 6.20 -26.20
N PHE A 138 -1.48 6.54 -25.02
CA PHE A 138 -0.35 7.46 -24.88
C PHE A 138 0.92 6.90 -25.55
N ILE A 139 1.29 5.65 -25.28
CA ILE A 139 2.48 5.00 -25.85
C ILE A 139 2.38 4.98 -27.38
N ALA A 140 1.24 4.55 -27.93
CA ALA A 140 1.02 4.50 -29.37
C ALA A 140 1.19 5.88 -30.06
N ARG A 141 0.72 6.96 -29.42
CA ARG A 141 0.90 8.33 -29.90
C ARG A 141 2.38 8.76 -29.91
N GLN A 142 3.14 8.40 -28.88
CA GLN A 142 4.58 8.70 -28.82
C GLN A 142 5.36 7.95 -29.89
N GLU A 143 5.08 6.66 -30.08
CA GLU A 143 5.74 5.86 -31.12
C GLU A 143 5.45 6.39 -32.52
N THR A 144 4.21 6.80 -32.78
CA THR A 144 3.83 7.38 -34.08
C THR A 144 4.58 8.68 -34.36
N ARG A 145 4.81 9.52 -33.34
CA ARG A 145 5.57 10.76 -33.45
C ARG A 145 7.07 10.51 -33.73
N LEU A 146 7.62 9.44 -33.17
CA LEU A 146 9.04 9.12 -33.26
C LEU A 146 9.40 8.30 -34.51
N ARG A 147 8.41 7.76 -35.24
CA ARG A 147 8.68 7.12 -36.53
C ARG A 147 9.15 8.16 -37.54
N PRO A 148 10.32 7.98 -38.18
CA PRO A 148 10.71 8.83 -39.29
C PRO A 148 9.64 8.73 -40.38
N GLY A 149 9.22 9.87 -40.92
CA GLY A 149 8.34 9.91 -42.08
C GLY A 149 8.94 9.14 -43.26
N PRO A 150 8.12 8.77 -44.26
CA PRO A 150 8.66 8.18 -45.48
C PRO A 150 9.74 9.10 -46.04
N LEU A 151 10.89 8.51 -46.43
CA LEU A 151 11.93 9.24 -47.14
C LEU A 151 11.29 9.89 -48.38
N PRO A 152 11.57 11.19 -48.66
CA PRO A 152 11.07 11.81 -49.88
C PRO A 152 11.60 11.03 -51.11
N PRO A 153 10.83 11.03 -52.22
CA PRO A 153 11.15 10.27 -53.42
C PRO A 153 12.49 10.66 -54.06
#